data_AF-A0A0R3RFC0-F1
#
_entry.id   AF-A0A0R3RFC0-F1
#
_cell.length_a   1.000
_cell.length_b   1.000
_cell.length_c   1.000
_cell.angle_alpha   90.00
_cell.angle_beta   90.00
_cell.angle_gamma   90.00
#
_symmetry.space_group_name_H-M   'P 1'
#
loop_
_entity.id
_entity.type
_entity.pdbx_description
1 polymer ?
#
loop_
_entity_poly.entity_id
_entity_poly.type
_entity_poly.pdbx_seq_one_letter_code
_entity_poly.pdbx_strand_id
1 'polypeptide(L)'
;MELPRSTEFRQKRTANTMACLLQAVEGISMVVELKDHSTVQGILAHCDGAMNIDMKAVTIYGSKHHVMPIHCDNFYVQGKFIRFVHFDHYFNASKVIHKWLNVHRKFGGPFKKRTH
;
A
#
# COMPACT_ATOMS: atom_id res chain seq x y z
N MET A 1 -13.73 7.36 -26.21
CA MET A 1 -12.72 6.79 -25.30
C MET A 1 -13.11 7.23 -23.89
N GLU A 2 -14.02 6.49 -23.24
CA GLU A 2 -14.50 6.81 -21.88
C GLU A 2 -13.54 6.24 -20.84
N LEU A 3 -12.86 7.11 -20.08
CA LEU A 3 -12.10 6.70 -18.90
C LEU A 3 -13.07 6.41 -17.75
N PRO A 4 -12.95 5.28 -17.04
CA PRO A 4 -14.10 4.65 -16.41
C PRO A 4 -14.35 5.22 -15.01
N ARG A 5 -15.61 5.59 -14.74
CA ARG A 5 -16.17 5.95 -13.42
C ARG A 5 -15.68 5.07 -12.26
N SER A 6 -15.34 3.80 -12.52
CA SER A 6 -14.90 2.83 -11.51
C SER A 6 -13.58 3.20 -10.82
N THR A 7 -12.66 3.86 -11.53
CA THR A 7 -11.35 4.27 -10.98
C THR A 7 -11.49 5.39 -9.96
N GLU A 8 -12.32 6.40 -10.25
CA GLU A 8 -12.59 7.52 -9.35
C GLU A 8 -13.27 7.07 -8.04
N PHE A 9 -14.22 6.13 -8.11
CA PHE A 9 -14.86 5.57 -6.91
C PHE A 9 -13.89 4.75 -6.06
N ARG A 10 -13.02 3.95 -6.69
CA ARG A 10 -11.95 3.23 -5.99
C ARG A 10 -10.99 4.20 -5.32
N GLN A 11 -10.56 5.25 -6.02
CA GLN A 11 -9.68 6.29 -5.46
C GLN A 11 -10.33 7.04 -4.30
N LYS A 12 -11.63 7.39 -4.39
CA LYS A 12 -12.37 8.01 -3.28
C LYS A 12 -12.44 7.13 -2.03
N ARG A 13 -12.53 5.81 -2.19
CA ARG A 13 -12.51 4.87 -1.05
C ARG A 13 -11.12 4.79 -0.42
N THR A 14 -10.07 4.69 -1.23
CA THR A 14 -8.70 4.61 -0.71
C THR A 14 -8.24 5.90 -0.03
N ALA A 15 -8.69 7.06 -0.52
CA ALA A 15 -8.40 8.36 0.09
C ALA A 15 -8.86 8.48 1.56
N ASN A 16 -9.80 7.63 1.99
CA ASN A 16 -10.35 7.61 3.34
C ASN A 16 -9.77 6.48 4.21
N THR A 17 -8.74 5.76 3.74
CA THR A 17 -8.10 4.66 4.47
C THR A 17 -6.58 4.79 4.45
N MET A 18 -5.88 4.01 5.28
CA MET A 18 -4.41 3.98 5.29
C MET A 18 -3.79 3.32 4.06
N ALA A 19 -4.58 2.70 3.18
CA ALA A 19 -4.08 2.19 1.91
C ALA A 19 -3.48 3.33 1.04
N CYS A 20 -3.95 4.56 1.18
CA CYS A 20 -3.36 5.71 0.48
C CYS A 20 -1.89 5.96 0.85
N LEU A 21 -1.48 5.63 2.07
CA LEU A 21 -0.08 5.78 2.47
C LEU A 21 0.80 4.78 1.73
N LEU A 22 0.40 3.51 1.67
CA LEU A 22 1.14 2.46 0.94
C LEU A 22 1.22 2.78 -0.55
N GLN A 23 0.12 3.23 -1.15
CA GLN A 23 0.10 3.69 -2.55
C GLN A 23 1.03 4.88 -2.81
N ALA A 24 1.21 5.76 -1.82
CA ALA A 24 2.09 6.91 -1.94
C ALA A 24 3.59 6.59 -1.81
N VAL A 25 3.91 5.39 -1.32
CA VAL A 25 5.28 4.91 -1.10
C VAL A 25 5.59 3.65 -1.93
N GLU A 26 4.88 3.44 -3.04
CA GLU A 26 5.28 2.45 -4.04
C GLU A 26 6.74 2.70 -4.47
N GLY A 27 7.52 1.63 -4.61
CA GLY A 27 8.96 1.65 -4.86
C GLY A 27 9.84 1.68 -3.61
N ILE A 28 9.27 1.80 -2.41
CA ILE A 28 10.03 1.80 -1.15
C ILE A 28 10.24 0.38 -0.61
N SER A 29 11.42 0.12 -0.03
CA SER A 29 11.70 -1.11 0.70
C SER A 29 11.05 -1.07 2.08
N MET A 30 10.40 -2.18 2.43
CA MET A 30 9.67 -2.33 3.69
C MET A 30 9.68 -3.78 4.16
N VAL A 31 9.40 -3.97 5.45
CA VAL A 31 9.13 -5.27 6.06
C VAL A 31 7.66 -5.33 6.45
N VAL A 32 6.95 -6.34 5.95
CA VAL A 32 5.56 -6.60 6.29
C VAL A 32 5.51 -7.73 7.29
N GLU A 33 4.99 -7.46 8.48
CA GLU A 33 4.76 -8.46 9.50
C GLU A 33 3.33 -8.99 9.36
N LEU A 34 3.21 -10.29 9.16
CA LEU A 34 1.92 -10.97 9.03
C LEU A 34 1.32 -11.32 10.40
N LYS A 35 0.03 -11.63 10.40
CA LYS A 35 -0.72 -12.03 11.60
C LYS A 35 -0.22 -13.33 12.23
N ASP A 36 0.41 -14.19 11.45
CA ASP A 36 1.03 -15.43 11.93
C ASP A 36 2.47 -15.25 12.42
N HIS A 37 2.93 -13.99 12.53
CA HIS A 37 4.27 -13.59 12.93
C HIS A 37 5.40 -13.91 11.92
N SER A 38 5.07 -14.38 10.72
CA SER A 38 6.04 -14.38 9.62
C SER A 38 6.29 -12.96 9.11
N THR A 39 7.44 -12.73 8.49
CA THR A 39 7.76 -11.43 7.89
C THR A 39 8.12 -11.55 6.43
N VAL A 40 7.75 -10.53 5.66
CA VAL A 40 8.01 -10.41 4.23
C VAL A 40 8.75 -9.11 4.00
N GLN A 41 10.05 -9.20 3.71
CA GLN A 41 10.88 -8.06 3.37
C GLN A 41 10.98 -7.92 1.85
N GLY A 42 10.84 -6.71 1.32
CA GLY A 42 11.03 -6.47 -0.11
C GLY A 42 10.67 -5.04 -0.50
N ILE A 43 10.47 -4.81 -1.79
CA ILE A 43 10.10 -3.52 -2.37
C ILE A 43 8.61 -3.53 -2.69
N LEU A 44 7.85 -2.54 -2.20
CA LEU A 44 6.44 -2.40 -2.54
C LEU A 44 6.30 -2.07 -4.03
N ALA A 45 5.69 -2.96 -4.81
CA ALA A 45 5.45 -2.73 -6.24
C ALA A 45 4.07 -2.14 -6.52
N HIS A 46 3.04 -2.59 -5.78
CA HIS A 46 1.69 -2.05 -5.89
C HIS A 46 0.90 -2.25 -4.59
N CYS A 47 -0.05 -1.35 -4.30
CA CYS A 47 -1.04 -1.53 -3.23
C CYS A 47 -2.45 -1.20 -3.74
N ASP A 48 -3.41 -2.11 -3.53
CA ASP A 48 -4.81 -1.85 -3.86
C ASP A 48 -5.56 -1.15 -2.70
N GLY A 49 -6.85 -0.82 -2.92
CA GLY A 49 -7.68 -0.15 -1.90
C GLY A 49 -8.06 -1.02 -0.70
N ALA A 50 -7.81 -2.33 -0.75
CA ALA A 50 -8.00 -3.29 0.34
C ALA A 50 -6.69 -3.64 1.06
N MET A 51 -5.60 -2.91 0.76
CA MET A 51 -4.23 -3.17 1.25
C MET A 51 -3.69 -4.54 0.83
N ASN A 52 -4.21 -5.14 -0.24
CA ASN A 52 -3.46 -6.21 -0.90
C ASN A 52 -2.26 -5.57 -1.60
N ILE A 53 -1.10 -6.21 -1.47
CA ILE A 53 0.15 -5.67 -1.99
C ILE A 53 0.87 -6.69 -2.88
N ASP A 54 1.47 -6.16 -3.93
CA ASP A 54 2.48 -6.84 -4.73
C ASP A 54 3.85 -6.35 -4.27
N MET A 55 4.77 -7.27 -4.00
CA MET A 55 6.15 -6.97 -3.59
C MET A 55 7.14 -7.59 -4.57
N LYS A 56 8.30 -6.95 -4.71
CA LYS A 56 9.43 -7.38 -5.54
C LYS A 56 10.70 -7.57 -4.72
N ALA A 57 11.62 -8.40 -5.22
CA ALA A 57 12.91 -8.71 -4.57
C ALA A 57 12.70 -9.12 -3.10
N VAL A 58 11.94 -10.19 -2.91
CA VAL A 58 11.34 -10.55 -1.63
C VAL A 58 12.17 -11.60 -0.90
N THR A 59 12.30 -11.40 0.41
CA THR A 59 12.78 -12.41 1.36
C THR A 59 11.72 -12.65 2.41
N ILE A 60 11.32 -13.91 2.60
CA ILE A 60 10.29 -14.33 3.54
C ILE A 60 10.95 -15.05 4.71
N TYR A 61 10.66 -14.59 5.92
CA TYR A 61 11.11 -15.22 7.16
C TYR A 61 9.92 -15.89 7.84
N GLY A 62 10.01 -17.19 8.08
CA GLY A 62 8.98 -17.95 8.77
C GLY A 62 8.84 -17.52 10.24
N SER A 63 7.66 -17.75 10.82
CA SER A 63 7.39 -17.46 12.24
C SER A 63 8.09 -18.40 13.22
N LYS A 64 8.57 -19.55 12.73
CA LYS A 64 9.30 -20.54 13.53
C LYS A 64 10.80 -20.26 13.46
N HIS A 65 11.45 -20.33 14.62
CA HIS A 65 12.91 -20.29 14.69
C HIS A 65 13.54 -21.40 13.82
N HIS A 66 14.69 -21.09 13.20
CA HIS A 66 15.51 -22.00 12.39
C HIS A 66 14.97 -22.41 11.02
N VAL A 67 13.89 -21.77 10.53
CA VAL A 67 13.50 -21.91 9.12
C VAL A 67 14.39 -21.00 8.26
N MET A 68 15.00 -21.55 7.21
CA MET A 68 15.78 -20.77 6.26
C MET A 68 14.89 -19.76 5.52
N PRO A 69 15.35 -18.51 5.31
CA PRO A 69 14.60 -17.54 4.53
C PRO A 69 14.35 -18.03 3.10
N ILE A 70 13.18 -17.70 2.55
CA ILE A 70 12.82 -18.02 1.18
C ILE A 70 12.95 -16.75 0.34
N HIS A 71 13.61 -16.84 -0.81
CA HIS A 71 13.76 -15.74 -1.75
C HIS A 71 12.86 -15.93 -2.96
N CYS A 72 12.21 -14.86 -3.41
CA CYS A 72 11.47 -14.86 -4.67
C CYS A 72 11.44 -13.47 -5.30
N ASP A 73 11.31 -13.42 -6.63
CA ASP A 73 11.30 -12.16 -7.38
C ASP A 73 10.03 -11.36 -7.12
N ASN A 74 8.89 -12.04 -6.98
CA ASN A 74 7.59 -11.43 -6.77
C ASN A 74 6.82 -12.20 -5.67
N PHE A 75 6.12 -11.47 -4.81
CA PHE A 75 5.26 -12.05 -3.78
C PHE A 75 3.99 -11.21 -3.59
N TYR A 76 2.85 -11.88 -3.49
CA TYR A 76 1.55 -11.23 -3.27
C TYR A 76 1.09 -11.47 -1.84
N VAL A 77 0.72 -10.41 -1.13
CA VAL A 77 0.19 -10.48 0.23
C VAL A 77 -1.23 -9.93 0.26
N GLN A 78 -2.16 -10.72 0.79
CA GLN A 78 -3.52 -10.25 1.03
C GLN A 78 -3.55 -9.33 2.25
N GLY A 79 -4.20 -8.17 2.13
CA GLY A 79 -4.24 -7.15 3.17
C GLY A 79 -4.83 -7.65 4.50
N LYS A 80 -5.75 -8.61 4.44
CA LYS A 80 -6.33 -9.24 5.65
C LYS A 80 -5.31 -9.99 6.52
N PHE A 81 -4.14 -10.35 5.99
CA PHE A 81 -3.07 -11.04 6.73
C PHE A 81 -1.99 -10.10 7.24
N ILE A 82 -1.98 -8.84 6.80
CA ILE A 82 -1.03 -7.84 7.27
C ILE A 82 -1.37 -7.45 8.71
N ARG A 83 -0.34 -7.39 9.57
CA ARG A 83 -0.43 -6.89 10.94
C ARG A 83 0.31 -5.56 11.09
N PHE A 84 1.56 -5.50 10.62
CA PHE A 84 2.34 -4.26 10.60
C PHE A 84 3.09 -4.09 9.27
N VAL A 85 3.35 -2.83 8.93
CA VAL A 85 4.27 -2.44 7.85
C VAL A 85 5.36 -1.58 8.48
N HIS A 86 6.59 -2.06 8.39
CA HIS A 86 7.79 -1.42 8.92
C HIS A 86 8.55 -0.78 7.76
N PHE A 87 8.96 0.47 7.95
CA PHE A 87 9.74 1.21 6.96
C PHE A 87 11.16 1.42 7.47
N ASP A 88 12.14 1.22 6.59
CA ASP A 88 13.56 1.30 6.95
C ASP A 88 14.03 2.74 7.24
N HIS A 89 13.23 3.74 6.87
CA HIS A 89 13.55 5.15 7.03
C HIS A 89 12.39 5.93 7.66
N TYR A 90 12.75 6.89 8.50
CA TYR A 90 11.81 7.88 8.98
C TYR A 90 11.35 8.78 7.84
N PHE A 91 10.04 8.92 7.68
CA PHE A 91 9.45 9.88 6.78
C PHE A 91 8.23 10.53 7.42
N ASN A 92 7.88 11.73 6.92
CA ASN A 92 6.70 12.43 7.39
C ASN A 92 5.46 11.88 6.69
N ALA A 93 4.79 10.92 7.33
CA ALA A 93 3.59 10.27 6.77
C ALA A 93 2.48 11.26 6.43
N SER A 94 2.26 12.28 7.26
CA SER A 94 1.26 13.33 6.98
C SER A 94 1.57 14.06 5.66
N LYS A 95 2.82 14.47 5.43
CA LYS A 95 3.23 15.12 4.17
C LYS A 95 3.02 14.20 2.96
N VAL A 96 3.36 12.92 3.10
CA VAL A 96 3.21 11.93 2.02
C VAL A 96 1.72 11.74 1.67
N ILE A 97 0.87 11.56 2.68
CA ILE A 97 -0.58 11.41 2.51
C ILE A 97 -1.18 12.67 1.86
N HIS A 98 -0.83 13.87 2.35
CA HIS A 98 -1.32 15.12 1.78
C HIS A 98 -0.92 15.30 0.31
N LYS A 99 0.33 14.97 -0.03
CA LYS A 99 0.80 15.01 -1.43
C LYS A 99 -0.02 14.05 -2.29
N TRP A 100 -0.21 12.82 -1.85
CA TRP A 100 -0.98 11.81 -2.59
C TRP A 100 -2.43 12.23 -2.81
N LEU A 101 -3.11 12.72 -1.76
CA LEU A 101 -4.49 13.22 -1.85
C LEU A 101 -4.63 14.41 -2.81
N ASN A 102 -3.65 15.32 -2.81
CA ASN A 102 -3.68 16.50 -3.68
C ASN A 102 -3.43 16.18 -5.16
N VAL A 103 -2.58 15.19 -5.46
CA VAL A 103 -2.37 14.71 -6.84
C VAL A 103 -3.68 14.19 -7.40
N HIS A 104 -4.37 13.31 -6.67
CA HIS A 104 -5.60 12.69 -7.14
C HIS A 104 -6.80 13.65 -7.18
N ARG A 105 -6.84 14.67 -6.31
CA ARG A 105 -7.82 15.77 -6.39
C ARG A 105 -7.70 16.63 -7.65
N LYS A 106 -6.52 16.70 -8.29
CA LYS A 106 -6.37 17.41 -9.57
C LYS A 106 -6.92 16.61 -10.75
N PHE A 107 -6.95 15.28 -10.63
CA PHE A 107 -7.48 14.38 -11.65
C PHE A 107 -8.99 14.12 -11.51
N GLY A 108 -9.54 14.13 -10.29
CA GLY A 108 -10.97 14.15 -10.05
C GLY A 108 -11.47 15.58 -9.96
N GLY A 109 -12.13 16.09 -11.01
CA GLY A 109 -12.56 17.50 -11.16
C GLY A 109 -13.28 18.13 -9.94
N PRO A 110 -13.48 19.46 -9.96
CA PRO A 110 -13.80 20.25 -8.78
C PRO A 110 -15.03 19.72 -8.03
N PHE A 111 -14.86 19.58 -6.71
CA PHE A 111 -15.90 19.18 -5.77
C PHE A 111 -17.02 20.22 -5.80
N LYS A 112 -18.08 20.01 -6.59
CA LYS A 112 -19.31 20.82 -6.49
C LYS A 112 -19.89 20.61 -5.09
N LYS A 113 -19.76 21.61 -4.23
CA LYS A 113 -20.48 21.68 -2.95
C LYS A 113 -21.96 21.51 -3.25
N ARG A 114 -22.59 20.46 -2.70
CA ARG A 114 -24.05 20.40 -2.62
C ARG A 114 -24.47 21.41 -1.56
N THR A 115 -24.94 22.57 -2.01
CA THR A 115 -25.75 23.46 -1.18
C THR A 115 -27.11 22.77 -0.98
N HIS A 116 -27.48 22.58 0.29
CA HIS A 116 -28.84 22.26 0.69
C HIS A 116 -29.75 23.47 0.48
#